data_AF-A0A8H2LD92-F1
#
_entry.id   AF-A0A8H2LD92-F1
#
_cell.length_a   1.000
_cell.length_b   1.000
_cell.length_c   1.000
_cell.angle_alpha   90.00
_cell.angle_beta   90.00
_cell.angle_gamma   90.00
#
_symmetry.space_group_name_H-M   'P 1'
#
loop_
_entity.id
_entity.type
_entity.pdbx_description
1 polymer ?
#
loop_
_entity_poly.entity_id
_entity_poly.type
_entity_poly.pdbx_seq_one_letter_code
_entity_poly.pdbx_strand_id
1 'polypeptide(L)'
;MKAIFGSLYSVFAITAIITHIWTVIIAFTEGGFISGLISLFLPFLAELYWMFKMFGENDTYAYIALAHLILAIPFSVFGRN
;
A
#
# COMPACT_ATOMS: atom_id res chain seq x y z
N MET A 1 13.23 17.83 -10.30
CA MET A 1 12.72 16.57 -9.70
C MET A 1 12.04 16.81 -8.36
N LYS A 2 12.72 17.38 -7.35
CA LYS A 2 12.15 17.61 -6.01
C LYS A 2 10.79 18.35 -6.02
N ALA A 3 10.64 19.40 -6.83
CA ALA A 3 9.38 20.14 -6.95
C ALA A 3 8.20 19.29 -7.47
N ILE A 4 8.46 18.39 -8.44
CA ILE A 4 7.43 17.50 -9.01
C ILE A 4 7.00 16.48 -7.95
N PHE A 5 7.96 15.80 -7.32
CA PHE A 5 7.66 14.83 -6.26
C PHE A 5 6.97 15.49 -5.05
N GLY A 6 7.38 16.70 -4.66
CA GLY A 6 6.68 17.47 -3.63
C GLY A 6 5.23 17.78 -4.00
N SER A 7 4.96 18.21 -5.23
CA SER A 7 3.59 18.50 -5.68
C SER A 7 2.68 17.26 -5.75
N LEU A 8 3.25 16.09 -6.07
CA LEU A 8 2.50 14.83 -6.21
C LEU A 8 2.43 14.02 -4.92
N TYR A 9 3.24 14.35 -3.91
CA TYR A 9 3.34 13.59 -2.66
C TYR A 9 1.98 13.48 -1.95
N SER A 10 1.21 14.56 -1.90
CA SER A 10 -0.11 14.54 -1.24
C SER A 10 -1.08 13.55 -1.89
N VAL A 11 -1.06 13.48 -3.23
CA VAL A 11 -1.91 12.56 -3.99
C VAL A 11 -1.46 11.12 -3.76
N PHE A 12 -0.14 10.88 -3.80
CA PHE A 12 0.44 9.58 -3.47
C PHE A 12 0.09 9.13 -2.04
N ALA A 13 0.20 10.03 -1.05
CA ALA A 13 -0.12 9.71 0.33
C ALA A 13 -1.59 9.30 0.52
N ILE A 14 -2.53 10.04 -0.09
CA ILE A 14 -3.96 9.72 -0.01
C ILE A 14 -4.24 8.34 -0.64
N THR A 15 -3.70 8.09 -1.83
CA THR A 15 -3.92 6.83 -2.55
C THR A 15 -3.23 5.64 -1.87
N ALA A 16 -2.07 5.83 -1.24
CA ALA A 16 -1.42 4.84 -0.40
C ALA A 16 -2.28 4.49 0.83
N ILE A 17 -2.87 5.48 1.51
CA ILE A 17 -3.77 5.23 2.64
C ILE A 17 -4.99 4.41 2.21
N ILE A 18 -5.60 4.76 1.07
CA ILE A 18 -6.75 4.00 0.53
C ILE A 18 -6.35 2.56 0.23
N THR A 19 -5.20 2.35 -0.40
CA THR A 19 -4.65 1.02 -0.70
C THR A 19 -4.38 0.23 0.58
N HIS A 20 -3.91 0.89 1.63
CA HIS A 20 -3.70 0.27 2.93
C HIS A 20 -5.02 -0.18 3.58
N ILE A 21 -6.05 0.67 3.55
CA ILE A 21 -7.38 0.31 4.06
C ILE A 21 -7.93 -0.91 3.31
N TRP A 22 -7.75 -0.96 1.98
CA TRP A 22 -8.14 -2.13 1.20
C TRP A 22 -7.37 -3.38 1.63
N THR A 23 -6.06 -3.27 1.83
CA THR A 23 -5.22 -4.37 2.36
C THR A 23 -5.76 -4.90 3.69
N VAL A 24 -6.14 -4.01 4.61
CA VAL A 24 -6.70 -4.40 5.91
C VAL A 24 -8.04 -5.12 5.77
N ILE A 25 -8.90 -4.66 4.85
CA ILE A 25 -10.18 -5.33 4.56
C ILE A 25 -9.95 -6.75 4.02
N ILE A 26 -9.02 -6.91 3.07
CA ILE A 26 -8.60 -8.23 2.57
C ILE A 26 -8.08 -9.08 3.72
N ALA A 27 -7.27 -8.50 4.61
CA ALA A 27 -6.70 -9.22 5.72
C ALA A 27 -7.75 -9.75 6.72
N PHE A 28 -8.79 -8.97 6.99
CA PHE A 28 -9.91 -9.41 7.82
C PHE A 28 -10.75 -10.51 7.14
N THR A 29 -10.93 -10.43 5.84
CA THR A 29 -11.79 -11.37 5.08
C THR A 29 -11.10 -12.70 4.80
N GLU A 30 -9.85 -12.67 4.35
CA GLU A 30 -9.10 -13.85 3.92
C GLU A 30 -8.20 -14.45 5.04
N GLY A 31 -7.80 -13.64 6.02
CA GLY A 31 -6.90 -14.03 7.10
C GLY A 31 -7.55 -14.05 8.48
N GLY A 32 -8.80 -13.59 8.59
CA GLY A 32 -9.53 -13.47 9.83
C GLY A 32 -9.06 -12.32 10.73
N PHE A 33 -9.63 -12.26 11.94
CA PHE A 33 -9.49 -11.11 12.85
C PHE A 33 -8.03 -10.74 13.19
N ILE A 34 -7.22 -11.73 13.55
CA ILE A 34 -5.82 -11.49 13.96
C ILE A 34 -4.98 -11.00 12.78
N SER A 35 -5.21 -11.55 11.58
CA SER A 35 -4.48 -11.11 10.39
C SER A 35 -4.84 -9.67 9.99
N GLY A 36 -6.13 -9.32 10.07
CA GLY A 36 -6.59 -7.94 9.91
C GLY A 36 -5.98 -6.97 10.93
N LEU A 37 -5.96 -7.38 12.20
CA LEU A 37 -5.38 -6.58 13.28
C LEU A 37 -3.88 -6.32 13.07
N ILE A 38 -3.11 -7.37 12.76
CA ILE A 38 -1.67 -7.24 12.47
C ILE A 38 -1.45 -6.35 11.25
N SER A 39 -2.27 -6.54 10.21
CA SER A 39 -2.15 -5.78 8.96
C SER A 39 -2.37 -4.28 9.18
N LEU A 40 -3.27 -3.90 10.09
CA LEU A 40 -3.55 -2.49 10.43
C LEU A 40 -2.33 -1.77 11.04
N PHE A 41 -1.53 -2.48 11.84
CA PHE A 41 -0.38 -1.88 12.52
C PHE A 41 0.93 -1.94 11.73
N LEU A 42 1.00 -2.83 10.72
CA LEU A 42 2.22 -3.07 9.95
C LEU A 42 1.97 -2.82 8.45
N PRO A 43 1.71 -1.57 8.03
CA PRO A 43 1.20 -1.26 6.70
C PRO A 43 2.07 -1.77 5.56
N PHE A 44 3.37 -1.48 5.59
CA PHE A 44 4.29 -1.88 4.54
C PHE A 44 4.43 -3.42 4.42
N LEU A 45 4.54 -4.11 5.56
CA LEU A 45 4.65 -5.58 5.57
C LEU A 45 3.34 -6.25 5.16
N ALA A 46 2.21 -5.68 5.57
CA ALA A 46 0.89 -6.15 5.20
C ALA A 46 0.67 -6.04 3.70
N GLU A 47 0.93 -4.87 3.11
CA GLU A 47 0.81 -4.66 1.67
C GLU A 47 1.70 -5.61 0.88
N LEU A 48 2.95 -5.82 1.31
CA LEU A 48 3.84 -6.77 0.66
C LEU A 48 3.30 -8.20 0.70
N TYR A 49 2.86 -8.67 1.87
CA TYR A 49 2.33 -10.03 2.03
C TYR A 49 1.04 -10.24 1.21
N TRP A 50 0.08 -9.34 1.35
CA TRP A 50 -1.23 -9.46 0.70
C TRP A 50 -1.15 -9.22 -0.79
N MET A 51 -0.25 -8.37 -1.27
CA MET A 51 0.02 -8.21 -2.70
C MET A 51 0.43 -9.54 -3.34
N PHE A 52 1.31 -10.32 -2.70
CA PHE A 52 1.68 -11.64 -3.22
C PHE A 52 0.54 -12.65 -3.09
N LYS A 53 -0.16 -12.64 -1.94
CA LYS A 53 -1.24 -13.61 -1.69
C LYS A 53 -2.44 -13.41 -2.60
N MET A 54 -2.71 -12.18 -3.04
CA MET A 54 -3.81 -11.84 -3.93
C MET A 54 -3.44 -11.92 -5.42
N PHE A 55 -2.21 -12.29 -5.77
CA PHE A 55 -1.81 -12.45 -7.16
C PHE A 55 -2.53 -13.65 -7.78
N GLY A 56 -3.24 -13.44 -8.89
CA GLY A 56 -4.11 -14.43 -9.53
C GLY A 56 -5.53 -14.50 -8.94
N GLU A 57 -5.78 -13.93 -7.76
CA GLU A 57 -7.09 -13.91 -7.10
C GLU A 57 -7.76 -12.52 -7.19
N ASN A 58 -6.97 -11.46 -6.98
CA ASN A 58 -7.37 -10.07 -7.13
C ASN A 58 -6.21 -9.25 -7.69
N ASP A 59 -5.95 -9.46 -8.98
CA ASP A 59 -4.86 -8.84 -9.73
C ASP A 59 -4.89 -7.31 -9.68
N THR A 60 -6.09 -6.71 -9.71
CA THR A 60 -6.25 -5.26 -9.61
C THR A 60 -5.64 -4.72 -8.32
N TYR A 61 -5.98 -5.32 -7.19
CA TYR A 61 -5.38 -4.96 -5.92
C TYR A 61 -3.87 -5.22 -5.91
N ALA A 62 -3.43 -6.40 -6.38
CA ALA A 62 -2.03 -6.78 -6.36
C ALA A 62 -1.14 -5.81 -7.16
N TYR A 63 -1.56 -5.41 -8.37
CA TYR A 63 -0.82 -4.44 -9.16
C TYR A 63 -0.83 -3.03 -8.54
N ILE A 64 -1.94 -2.60 -7.93
CA ILE A 64 -2.02 -1.31 -7.26
C ILE A 64 -1.12 -1.28 -6.01
N ALA A 65 -1.13 -2.33 -5.19
CA ALA A 65 -0.26 -2.45 -4.03
C ALA A 65 1.22 -2.46 -4.46
N LEU A 66 1.56 -3.22 -5.51
CA LEU A 66 2.91 -3.23 -6.09
C LEU A 66 3.35 -1.84 -6.55
N ALA A 67 2.48 -1.11 -7.25
CA ALA A 67 2.78 0.25 -7.70
C ALA A 67 3.07 1.19 -6.52
N HIS A 68 2.27 1.12 -5.45
CA HIS A 68 2.51 1.92 -4.24
C HIS A 68 3.81 1.54 -3.52
N LEU A 69 4.12 0.23 -3.42
CA LEU A 69 5.37 -0.25 -2.83
C LEU A 69 6.61 0.25 -3.59
N ILE A 70 6.56 0.24 -4.93
CA ILE A 70 7.65 0.77 -5.78
C ILE A 70 7.74 2.29 -5.65
N LEU A 71 6.62 3.01 -5.75
CA LEU A 71 6.58 4.48 -5.70
C LEU A 71 6.93 5.03 -4.31
N ALA A 72 6.73 4.26 -3.24
CA ALA A 72 7.15 4.66 -1.90
C ALA A 72 8.64 4.99 -1.82
N ILE A 73 9.49 4.33 -2.61
CA ILE A 73 10.94 4.58 -2.63
C ILE A 73 11.26 6.01 -3.09
N PRO A 74 10.95 6.44 -4.33
CA PRO A 74 11.28 7.79 -4.77
C PRO A 74 10.52 8.87 -3.97
N PHE A 75 9.27 8.64 -3.57
CA PHE A 75 8.54 9.63 -2.75
C PHE A 75 9.09 9.78 -1.33
N SER A 76 9.65 8.72 -0.72
CA SER A 76 10.30 8.83 0.59
C SER A 76 11.61 9.62 0.54
N VAL A 77 12.36 9.54 -0.58
CA VAL A 77 13.65 10.22 -0.76
C VAL A 77 13.49 11.66 -1.25
N PHE A 78 12.56 11.92 -2.16
CA PHE A 78 12.45 13.22 -2.86
C PHE A 78 11.16 13.98 -2.59
N GLY A 79 10.14 13.33 -2.00
CA GLY A 79 8.80 13.91 -1.82
C GLY A 79 8.59 14.62 -0.49
N ARG A 80 9.48 14.42 0.51
CA ARG A 80 9.43 15.13 1.80
C ARG A 80 10.21 16.46 1.70
N ASN A 81 9.53 17.55 2.04
CA ASN A 81 10.12 18.90 2.09
C ASN A 81 10.89 19.12 3.39
#